data_AF-A0A9P4V0H5-F1
#
_entry.id   AF-A0A9P4V0H5-F1
#
_cell.length_a   1.000
_cell.length_b   1.000
_cell.length_c   1.000
_cell.angle_alpha   90.00
_cell.angle_beta   90.00
_cell.angle_gamma   90.00
#
_symmetry.space_group_name_H-M   'P 1'
#
loop_
_entity.id
_entity.type
_entity.pdbx_description
1 polymer ?
#
loop_
_entity_poly.entity_id
_entity_poly.type
_entity_poly.pdbx_seq_one_letter_code
_entity_poly.pdbx_strand_id
1 'polypeptide(L)'
;MIPPSRGSPVVERQAIERLLRQVTSEQSREIKKEIKDQIRLAVHKSAIRTELVLHENERLKEALHNEKKRRQRGKPLLLQRPDTYAGGAVFWSPKKVQEARDRQVKQDAEKQLQQQQKEEEQEQWQRKKEDKAVQLEQRRQDAAAAKHRRMLQKQDEALQHEEKRIARDAEKQLRKDMREALKGKPRRAKAKQ
;
A
#
# COMPACT_ATOMS: atom_id res chain seq x y z
N MET A 1 -47.14 35.36 55.75
CA MET A 1 -47.29 35.19 54.30
C MET A 1 -45.90 35.02 53.70
N ILE A 2 -45.51 33.79 53.38
CA ILE A 2 -44.25 33.47 52.71
C ILE A 2 -44.62 33.25 51.24
N PRO A 3 -44.03 34.00 50.29
CA PRO A 3 -44.36 33.82 48.88
C PRO A 3 -43.94 32.41 48.42
N PRO A 4 -44.72 31.75 47.54
CA PRO A 4 -44.37 30.43 47.04
C PRO A 4 -43.04 30.51 46.27
N SER A 5 -42.11 29.64 46.68
CA SER A 5 -40.77 29.51 46.11
C SER A 5 -40.82 29.38 44.59
N ARG A 6 -40.06 30.22 43.91
CA ARG A 6 -39.78 30.13 42.47
C ARG A 6 -39.23 28.73 42.16
N GLY A 7 -39.73 28.16 41.06
CA GLY A 7 -39.24 26.99 40.29
C GLY A 7 -38.40 25.93 41.02
N SER A 8 -38.91 24.69 41.08
CA SER A 8 -38.08 23.54 41.49
C SER A 8 -36.88 23.38 40.53
N PRO A 9 -35.64 23.29 41.02
CA PRO A 9 -34.43 23.18 40.19
C PRO A 9 -34.41 21.93 39.29
N VAL A 10 -35.22 20.93 39.63
CA VAL A 10 -35.42 19.71 38.84
C VAL A 10 -36.15 20.00 37.53
N VAL A 11 -37.14 20.91 37.55
CA VAL A 11 -37.95 21.27 36.38
C VAL A 11 -37.13 22.09 35.39
N GLU A 12 -36.32 23.02 35.89
CA GLU A 12 -35.40 23.81 35.06
C GLU A 12 -34.34 22.93 34.39
N ARG A 13 -33.77 21.96 35.12
CA ARG A 13 -32.84 20.96 34.57
C ARG A 13 -33.48 20.15 33.45
N GLN A 14 -34.71 19.68 33.61
CA GLN A 14 -35.42 18.93 32.57
C GLN A 14 -35.72 19.79 31.33
N ALA A 15 -36.05 21.07 31.51
CA ALA A 15 -36.25 22.01 30.40
C ALA A 15 -34.95 22.24 29.61
N ILE A 16 -33.83 22.42 30.32
CA ILE A 16 -32.49 22.54 29.71
C ILE A 16 -32.12 21.28 28.94
N GLU A 17 -32.33 20.09 29.51
CA GLU A 17 -32.04 18.82 28.83
C GLU A 17 -32.86 18.63 27.55
N ARG A 18 -34.14 19.05 27.54
CA ARG A 18 -34.98 19.00 26.34
C ARG A 18 -34.48 19.92 25.23
N LEU A 19 -34.11 21.15 25.58
CA LEU A 19 -33.54 22.11 24.63
C LEU A 19 -32.21 21.60 24.07
N LEU A 20 -31.33 21.05 24.91
CA LEU A 20 -30.08 20.44 24.46
C LEU A 20 -30.32 19.27 23.49
N ARG A 21 -31.29 18.40 23.77
CA ARG A 21 -31.70 17.32 22.86
C ARG A 21 -32.26 17.84 21.55
N GLN A 22 -33.04 18.93 21.58
CA GLN A 22 -33.59 19.53 20.38
C GLN A 22 -32.47 20.09 19.49
N VAL A 23 -31.60 20.93 20.06
CA VAL A 23 -30.47 21.54 19.33
C VAL A 23 -29.54 20.46 18.75
N THR A 24 -29.20 19.44 19.53
CA THR A 24 -28.37 18.32 19.04
C THR A 24 -29.08 17.53 17.95
N SER A 25 -30.39 17.34 18.02
CA SER A 25 -31.17 16.66 16.98
C SER A 25 -31.29 17.47 15.68
N GLU A 26 -31.44 18.79 15.78
CA GLU A 26 -31.50 19.71 14.65
C GLU A 26 -30.15 19.81 13.95
N GLN A 27 -29.06 19.97 14.71
CA GLN A 27 -27.69 19.89 14.18
C GLN A 27 -27.43 18.54 13.49
N SER A 28 -27.84 17.43 14.12
CA SER A 28 -27.71 16.10 13.52
C SER A 28 -28.52 15.94 12.23
N ARG A 29 -29.69 16.58 12.11
CA ARG A 29 -30.50 16.58 10.88
C ARG A 29 -29.82 17.38 9.77
N GLU A 30 -29.25 18.52 10.10
CA GLU A 30 -28.57 19.38 9.13
C GLU A 30 -27.31 18.70 8.58
N ILE A 31 -26.46 18.15 9.45
CA ILE A 31 -25.28 17.37 9.06
C ILE A 31 -25.67 16.20 8.15
N LYS A 32 -26.77 15.49 8.47
CA LYS A 32 -27.26 14.39 7.63
C LYS A 32 -27.74 14.85 6.25
N LYS A 33 -28.39 16.01 6.15
CA LYS A 33 -28.81 16.59 4.86
C LYS A 33 -27.59 16.95 4.03
N GLU A 34 -26.63 17.64 4.62
CA GLU A 34 -25.41 18.06 3.92
C GLU A 34 -24.62 16.84 3.41
N ILE A 35 -24.42 15.82 4.24
CA ILE A 35 -23.78 14.56 3.83
C ILE A 35 -24.57 13.89 2.69
N LYS A 36 -25.90 13.85 2.78
CA LYS A 36 -26.75 13.26 1.74
C LYS A 36 -26.61 14.00 0.40
N ASP A 37 -26.57 15.33 0.43
CA ASP A 37 -26.44 16.16 -0.76
C ASP A 37 -25.03 16.06 -1.36
N GLN A 38 -23.99 16.02 -0.52
CA GLN A 38 -22.62 15.76 -0.95
C GLN A 38 -22.48 14.40 -1.63
N ILE A 39 -23.07 13.35 -1.05
CA ILE A 39 -23.07 12.00 -1.64
C ILE A 39 -23.83 12.01 -2.96
N ARG A 40 -25.02 12.61 -3.01
CA ARG A 40 -25.82 12.70 -4.24
C ARG A 40 -25.05 13.42 -5.35
N LEU A 41 -24.38 14.52 -5.03
CA LEU A 41 -23.55 15.26 -5.98
C LEU A 41 -22.35 14.42 -6.43
N ALA A 42 -21.67 13.73 -5.52
CA ALA A 42 -20.53 12.88 -5.83
C ALA A 42 -20.93 11.71 -6.76
N VAL A 43 -22.07 11.07 -6.49
CA VAL A 43 -22.63 9.99 -7.31
C VAL A 43 -23.04 10.49 -8.70
N HIS A 44 -23.70 11.64 -8.77
CA HIS A 44 -24.07 12.22 -10.06
C HIS A 44 -22.83 12.60 -10.88
N LYS A 45 -21.83 13.19 -10.23
CA LYS A 45 -20.56 13.55 -10.87
C LYS A 45 -19.80 12.32 -11.35
N SER A 46 -19.78 11.23 -10.58
CA SER A 46 -19.16 9.98 -11.02
C SER A 46 -19.91 9.36 -12.18
N ALA A 47 -21.25 9.35 -12.14
CA ALA A 47 -22.09 8.84 -13.23
C ALA A 47 -21.82 9.57 -14.56
N ILE A 48 -21.82 10.91 -14.56
CA ILE A 48 -21.50 11.69 -15.76
C ILE A 48 -20.09 11.38 -16.26
N ARG A 49 -19.10 11.31 -15.36
CA ARG A 49 -17.72 10.97 -15.75
C ARG A 49 -17.64 9.59 -16.38
N THR A 50 -18.34 8.60 -15.84
CA THR A 50 -18.37 7.26 -16.43
C THR A 50 -19.02 7.26 -17.80
N GLU A 51 -20.14 7.96 -17.98
CA GLU A 51 -20.81 8.07 -19.28
C GLU A 51 -19.92 8.74 -20.32
N LEU A 52 -19.26 9.85 -19.97
CA LEU A 52 -18.34 10.54 -20.87
C LEU A 52 -17.18 9.63 -21.30
N VAL A 53 -16.58 8.91 -20.35
CA VAL A 53 -15.49 7.97 -20.65
C VAL A 53 -15.98 6.79 -21.50
N LEU A 54 -17.19 6.29 -21.28
CA LEU A 54 -17.77 5.23 -22.10
C LEU A 54 -17.97 5.70 -23.54
N HIS A 55 -18.58 6.87 -23.74
CA HIS A 55 -18.77 7.44 -25.07
C HIS A 55 -17.44 7.78 -25.76
N GLU A 56 -16.45 8.27 -25.02
CA GLU A 56 -15.11 8.49 -25.56
C GLU A 56 -14.49 7.16 -26.03
N ASN A 57 -14.57 6.11 -25.21
CA ASN A 57 -14.10 4.78 -25.58
C ASN A 57 -14.81 4.23 -26.82
N GLU A 58 -16.12 4.41 -26.93
CA GLU A 58 -16.90 4.03 -28.12
C GLU A 58 -16.40 4.76 -29.38
N ARG A 59 -16.29 6.09 -29.31
CA ARG A 59 -15.80 6.90 -30.44
C ARG A 59 -14.37 6.58 -30.82
N LEU A 60 -13.51 6.29 -29.84
CA LEU A 60 -12.13 5.86 -30.09
C LEU A 60 -12.09 4.48 -30.77
N LYS A 61 -12.93 3.53 -30.36
CA LYS A 61 -13.05 2.22 -31.01
C LYS A 61 -13.52 2.38 -32.46
N GLU A 62 -14.51 3.23 -32.72
CA GLU A 62 -14.99 3.53 -34.06
C GLU A 62 -13.91 4.20 -34.92
N ALA A 63 -13.22 5.22 -34.38
CA ALA A 63 -12.13 5.91 -35.06
C ALA A 63 -11.00 4.92 -35.42
N LEU A 64 -10.63 4.04 -34.48
CA LEU A 64 -9.61 3.02 -34.69
C LEU A 64 -10.04 2.00 -35.76
N HIS A 65 -11.32 1.60 -35.78
CA HIS A 65 -11.86 0.73 -36.82
C HIS A 65 -11.82 1.40 -38.20
N ASN A 66 -12.24 2.66 -38.28
CA ASN A 66 -12.23 3.44 -39.52
C ASN A 66 -10.81 3.65 -40.04
N GLU A 67 -9.87 3.96 -39.15
CA GLU A 67 -8.45 4.09 -39.50
C GLU A 67 -7.85 2.75 -39.94
N LYS A 68 -8.18 1.64 -39.28
CA LYS A 68 -7.79 0.28 -39.73
C LYS A 68 -8.32 -0.01 -41.14
N LYS A 69 -9.59 0.26 -41.40
CA LYS A 69 -10.19 0.12 -42.74
C LYS A 69 -9.47 1.00 -43.77
N ARG A 70 -9.19 2.26 -43.44
CA ARG A 70 -8.46 3.18 -44.31
C ARG A 70 -7.06 2.65 -44.64
N ARG A 71 -6.31 2.20 -43.64
CA ARG A 71 -4.99 1.59 -43.82
C ARG A 71 -5.03 0.30 -44.64
N GLN A 72 -6.08 -0.50 -44.50
CA GLN A 72 -6.25 -1.71 -45.32
C GLN A 72 -6.54 -1.39 -46.79
N ARG A 73 -7.36 -0.36 -47.08
CA ARG A 73 -7.70 0.04 -48.46
C ARG A 73 -6.46 0.43 -49.30
N GLY A 74 -5.46 1.06 -48.67
CA GLY A 74 -4.23 1.49 -49.35
C GLY A 74 -3.09 0.46 -49.36
N LYS A 75 -3.26 -0.70 -48.69
CA LYS A 75 -2.22 -1.73 -48.65
C LYS A 75 -2.28 -2.57 -49.93
N PRO A 76 -1.23 -2.54 -50.77
CA PRO A 76 -1.19 -3.42 -51.94
C PRO A 76 -1.10 -4.88 -51.49
N LEU A 77 -1.89 -5.74 -52.13
CA LEU A 77 -1.77 -7.18 -51.91
C LEU A 77 -0.46 -7.65 -52.55
N LEU A 78 0.44 -8.22 -51.74
CA LEU A 78 1.74 -8.69 -52.19
C LEU A 78 1.60 -10.04 -52.93
N LEU A 79 1.27 -9.94 -54.22
CA LEU A 79 1.25 -11.06 -55.14
C LEU A 79 2.70 -11.41 -55.53
N GLN A 80 3.10 -12.67 -55.36
CA GLN A 80 4.42 -13.15 -55.77
C GLN A 80 4.46 -13.32 -57.27
N ARG A 81 5.44 -12.72 -57.94
CA ARG A 81 5.65 -12.88 -59.38
C ARG A 81 5.90 -14.36 -59.73
N PRO A 82 5.40 -14.86 -60.88
CA PRO A 82 5.74 -16.20 -61.34
C PRO A 82 7.24 -16.31 -61.69
N ASP A 83 7.84 -17.48 -61.47
CA ASP A 83 9.27 -17.72 -61.66
C ASP A 83 9.72 -17.53 -63.13
N THR A 84 8.88 -17.89 -64.09
CA THR A 84 9.10 -17.68 -65.53
C THR A 84 8.30 -16.48 -66.04
N TYR A 85 8.84 -15.27 -65.88
CA TYR A 85 8.19 -14.05 -66.37
C TYR A 85 8.64 -13.70 -67.79
N ALA A 86 7.73 -13.80 -68.76
CA ALA A 86 8.00 -13.57 -70.19
C ALA A 86 7.74 -12.14 -70.69
N GLY A 87 7.76 -11.12 -69.82
CA GLY A 87 7.64 -9.71 -70.24
C GLY A 87 6.22 -9.17 -70.46
N GLY A 88 5.18 -9.99 -70.28
CA GLY A 88 3.77 -9.60 -70.51
C GLY A 88 2.99 -9.19 -69.26
N ALA A 89 1.71 -8.82 -69.44
CA ALA A 89 0.76 -8.62 -68.35
C ALA A 89 0.49 -9.95 -67.62
N VAL A 90 0.54 -9.94 -66.28
CA VAL A 90 0.25 -11.13 -65.46
C VAL A 90 -1.21 -11.10 -65.03
N PHE A 91 -2.00 -12.07 -65.48
CA PHE A 91 -3.35 -12.27 -65.00
C PHE A 91 -3.34 -13.13 -63.74
N TRP A 92 -3.99 -12.66 -62.67
CA TRP A 92 -4.07 -13.38 -61.41
C TRP A 92 -5.43 -14.08 -61.26
N SER A 93 -5.40 -15.39 -61.03
CA SER A 93 -6.63 -16.11 -60.70
C SER A 93 -7.13 -15.76 -59.30
N PRO A 94 -8.45 -15.86 -59.02
CA PRO A 94 -9.01 -15.61 -57.69
C PRO A 94 -8.31 -16.43 -56.58
N LYS A 95 -7.90 -17.66 -56.89
CA LYS A 95 -7.14 -18.53 -55.97
C LYS A 95 -5.80 -17.92 -55.57
N LYS A 96 -5.04 -17.35 -56.52
CA LYS A 96 -3.74 -16.69 -56.22
C LYS A 96 -3.91 -15.43 -55.37
N VAL A 97 -5.01 -14.71 -55.56
CA VAL A 97 -5.38 -13.56 -54.72
C VAL A 97 -5.71 -14.00 -53.29
N GLN A 98 -6.43 -15.12 -53.11
CA GLN A 98 -6.70 -15.69 -51.78
C GLN A 98 -5.40 -16.15 -51.08
N GLU A 99 -4.53 -16.89 -51.77
CA GLU A 99 -3.24 -17.33 -51.23
C GLU A 99 -2.39 -16.16 -50.70
N ALA A 100 -2.37 -15.04 -51.42
CA ALA A 100 -1.65 -13.84 -50.98
C ALA A 100 -2.28 -13.19 -49.73
N ARG A 101 -3.62 -13.20 -49.62
CA ARG A 101 -4.32 -12.71 -48.41
C ARG A 101 -4.01 -13.58 -47.21
N ASP A 102 -4.09 -14.89 -47.37
CA ASP A 102 -3.83 -15.85 -46.29
C ASP A 102 -2.39 -15.72 -45.76
N ARG A 103 -1.42 -15.52 -46.67
CA ARG A 103 -0.03 -15.26 -46.29
C ARG A 103 0.10 -13.98 -45.47
N GLN A 104 -0.56 -12.91 -45.89
CA GLN A 104 -0.51 -11.63 -45.17
C GLN A 104 -1.13 -11.76 -43.77
N VAL A 105 -2.26 -12.46 -43.64
CA VAL A 105 -2.89 -12.74 -42.34
C VAL A 105 -1.94 -13.52 -41.44
N LYS A 106 -1.26 -14.56 -41.96
CA LYS A 106 -0.26 -15.33 -41.20
C LYS A 106 0.91 -14.47 -40.73
N GLN A 107 1.47 -13.63 -41.60
CA GLN A 107 2.57 -12.73 -41.25
C GLN A 107 2.16 -11.69 -40.20
N ASP A 108 0.95 -11.13 -40.32
CA ASP A 108 0.44 -10.16 -39.35
C ASP A 108 0.18 -10.83 -37.99
N ALA A 109 -0.35 -12.06 -37.96
CA ALA A 109 -0.53 -12.84 -36.74
C ALA A 109 0.80 -13.18 -36.06
N GLU A 110 1.81 -13.59 -36.83
CA GLU A 110 3.15 -13.89 -36.32
C GLU A 110 3.80 -12.63 -35.70
N LYS A 111 3.69 -11.47 -36.36
CA LYS A 111 4.18 -10.19 -35.82
C LYS A 111 3.47 -9.81 -34.51
N GLN A 112 2.17 -10.04 -34.42
CA GLN A 112 1.41 -9.79 -33.18
C GLN A 112 1.88 -10.69 -32.04
N LEU A 113 2.07 -11.99 -32.31
CA LEU A 113 2.58 -12.92 -31.30
C LEU A 113 3.99 -12.52 -30.83
N GLN A 114 4.87 -12.14 -31.75
CA GLN A 114 6.21 -11.64 -31.39
C GLN A 114 6.16 -10.36 -30.56
N GLN A 115 5.21 -9.46 -30.82
CA GLN A 115 5.02 -8.25 -30.01
C GLN A 115 4.54 -8.60 -28.60
N GLN A 116 3.57 -9.50 -28.46
CA GLN A 116 3.08 -9.97 -27.17
C GLN A 116 4.19 -10.63 -26.35
N GLN A 117 4.98 -11.49 -26.96
CA GLN A 117 6.13 -12.12 -26.28
C GLN A 117 7.14 -11.09 -25.77
N LYS A 118 7.43 -10.05 -26.55
CA LYS A 118 8.33 -8.96 -26.12
C LYS A 118 7.76 -8.16 -24.96
N GLU A 119 6.45 -7.91 -24.98
CA GLU A 119 5.76 -7.19 -23.91
C GLU A 119 5.77 -8.02 -22.61
N GLU A 120 5.45 -9.32 -22.69
CA GLU A 120 5.54 -10.25 -21.57
C GLU A 120 6.97 -10.35 -21.00
N GLU A 121 7.98 -10.39 -21.87
CA GLU A 121 9.38 -10.43 -21.45
C GLU A 121 9.78 -9.14 -20.72
N GLN A 122 9.33 -7.98 -21.21
CA GLN A 122 9.54 -6.69 -20.54
C GLN A 122 8.86 -6.64 -19.18
N GLU A 123 7.60 -7.09 -19.08
CA GLU A 123 6.90 -7.15 -17.80
C GLU A 123 7.62 -8.05 -16.80
N GLN A 124 8.04 -9.24 -17.23
CA GLN A 124 8.80 -10.17 -16.38
C GLN A 124 10.13 -9.56 -15.93
N TRP A 125 10.81 -8.83 -16.81
CA TRP A 125 12.04 -8.14 -16.46
C TRP A 125 11.82 -7.06 -15.39
N GLN A 126 10.75 -6.26 -15.51
CA GLN A 126 10.41 -5.26 -14.50
C GLN A 126 10.07 -5.92 -13.16
N ARG A 127 9.24 -6.97 -13.15
CA ARG A 127 8.90 -7.71 -11.93
C ARG A 127 10.15 -8.26 -11.23
N LYS A 128 11.06 -8.89 -11.98
CA LYS A 128 12.34 -9.38 -11.43
C LYS A 128 13.19 -8.26 -10.85
N LYS A 129 13.18 -7.08 -11.46
CA LYS A 129 13.90 -5.90 -10.98
C LYS A 129 13.33 -5.39 -9.66
N GLU A 130 12.00 -5.31 -9.56
CA GLU A 130 11.28 -4.91 -8.35
C GLU A 130 11.52 -5.92 -7.22
N ASP A 131 11.34 -7.22 -7.48
CA ASP A 131 11.58 -8.29 -6.50
C ASP A 131 13.01 -8.23 -5.95
N LYS A 132 14.01 -8.03 -6.83
CA LYS A 132 15.41 -7.90 -6.43
C LYS A 132 15.65 -6.65 -5.58
N ALA A 133 14.97 -5.54 -5.88
CA ALA A 133 15.05 -4.32 -5.07
C ALA A 133 14.46 -4.54 -3.68
N VAL A 134 13.28 -5.18 -3.58
CA VAL A 134 12.64 -5.53 -2.32
C VAL A 134 13.52 -6.45 -1.48
N GLN A 135 14.09 -7.50 -2.08
CA GLN A 135 15.01 -8.41 -1.39
C GLN A 135 16.26 -7.69 -0.87
N LEU A 136 16.80 -6.75 -1.64
CA LEU A 136 17.97 -5.99 -1.21
C LEU A 136 17.63 -5.09 -0.02
N GLU A 137 16.47 -4.45 -0.03
CA GLU A 137 16.03 -3.58 1.06
C GLU A 137 15.73 -4.37 2.34
N GLN A 138 15.09 -5.53 2.23
CA GLN A 138 14.91 -6.46 3.36
C GLN A 138 16.25 -6.85 3.98
N ARG A 139 17.24 -7.25 3.15
CA ARG A 139 18.58 -7.58 3.65
C ARG A 139 19.27 -6.42 4.36
N ARG A 140 19.06 -5.18 3.91
CA ARG A 140 19.58 -3.98 4.58
C ARG A 140 18.93 -3.77 5.93
N GLN A 141 17.61 -3.91 6.01
CA GLN A 141 16.86 -3.81 7.25
C GLN A 141 17.29 -4.90 8.25
N ASP A 142 17.41 -6.14 7.80
CA ASP A 142 17.86 -7.27 8.63
C ASP A 142 19.29 -7.04 9.16
N ALA A 143 20.19 -6.56 8.31
CA ALA A 143 21.55 -6.24 8.72
C ALA A 143 21.59 -5.09 9.74
N ALA A 144 20.77 -4.05 9.56
CA ALA A 144 20.65 -2.95 10.51
C ALA A 144 20.08 -3.43 11.85
N ALA A 145 19.02 -4.23 11.82
CA ALA A 145 18.42 -4.83 13.02
C ALA A 145 19.40 -5.76 13.75
N ALA A 146 20.17 -6.57 13.02
CA ALA A 146 21.20 -7.42 13.61
C ALA A 146 22.33 -6.61 14.28
N LYS A 147 22.76 -5.50 13.66
CA LYS A 147 23.73 -4.57 14.28
C LYS A 147 23.17 -3.97 15.56
N HIS A 148 21.92 -3.51 15.55
CA HIS A 148 21.27 -2.94 16.73
C HIS A 148 21.16 -3.96 17.87
N ARG A 149 20.71 -5.18 17.58
CA ARG A 149 20.65 -6.28 18.56
C ARG A 149 22.02 -6.57 19.18
N ARG A 150 23.08 -6.60 18.36
CA ARG A 150 24.45 -6.80 18.87
C ARG A 150 24.92 -5.67 19.77
N MET A 151 24.52 -4.41 19.50
CA MET A 151 24.86 -3.29 20.38
C MET A 151 24.12 -3.37 21.72
N LEU A 152 22.83 -3.69 21.71
CA LEU A 152 22.06 -3.89 22.94
C LEU A 152 22.64 -5.03 23.78
N GLN A 153 22.94 -6.18 23.16
CA GLN A 153 23.57 -7.31 23.87
C GLN A 153 24.89 -6.92 24.53
N LYS A 154 25.75 -6.17 23.83
CA LYS A 154 27.01 -5.67 24.40
C LYS A 154 26.79 -4.70 25.56
N GLN A 155 25.77 -3.85 25.49
CA GLN A 155 25.42 -2.94 26.59
C GLN A 155 24.91 -3.73 27.79
N ASP A 156 24.01 -4.71 27.58
CA ASP A 156 23.49 -5.56 28.65
C ASP A 156 24.61 -6.38 29.31
N GLU A 157 25.52 -6.96 28.52
CA GLU A 157 26.69 -7.67 29.04
C GLU A 157 27.59 -6.75 29.88
N ALA A 158 27.82 -5.51 29.42
CA ALA A 158 28.61 -4.53 30.16
C ALA A 158 27.94 -4.16 31.49
N LEU A 159 26.63 -3.90 31.49
CA LEU A 159 25.85 -3.63 32.70
C LEU A 159 25.91 -4.81 33.67
N GLN A 160 25.71 -6.04 33.19
CA GLN A 160 25.84 -7.24 34.03
C GLN A 160 27.24 -7.39 34.62
N HIS A 161 28.29 -7.07 33.86
CA HIS A 161 29.65 -7.10 34.36
C HIS A 161 29.88 -6.05 35.46
N GLU A 162 29.33 -4.83 35.31
CA GLU A 162 29.38 -3.78 36.32
C GLU A 162 28.60 -4.16 37.59
N GLU A 163 27.38 -4.67 37.45
CA GLU A 163 26.57 -5.17 38.58
C GLU A 163 27.32 -6.26 39.34
N LYS A 164 27.93 -7.23 38.64
CA LYS A 164 28.75 -8.27 39.25
C LYS A 164 30.00 -7.71 39.95
N ARG A 165 30.54 -6.57 39.51
CA ARG A 165 31.66 -5.91 40.21
C ARG A 165 31.16 -5.23 41.48
N ILE A 166 30.07 -4.46 41.40
CA ILE A 166 29.45 -3.79 42.54
C ILE A 166 29.04 -4.81 43.61
N ALA A 167 28.39 -5.91 43.24
CA ALA A 167 27.99 -6.96 44.16
C ALA A 167 29.20 -7.61 44.87
N ARG A 168 30.29 -7.87 44.13
CA ARG A 168 31.54 -8.41 44.71
C ARG A 168 32.17 -7.45 45.70
N ASP A 169 32.18 -6.15 45.38
CA ASP A 169 32.77 -5.15 46.27
C ASP A 169 31.89 -4.90 47.51
N ALA A 170 30.56 -4.94 47.36
CA ALA A 170 29.62 -4.91 48.48
C ALA A 170 29.76 -6.14 49.41
N GLU A 171 29.93 -7.35 48.85
CA GLU A 171 30.16 -8.56 49.65
C GLU A 171 31.47 -8.48 50.45
N LYS A 172 32.55 -7.99 49.81
CA LYS A 172 33.82 -7.76 50.51
C LYS A 172 33.66 -6.76 51.65
N GLN A 173 32.89 -5.70 51.45
CA GLN A 173 32.63 -4.69 52.47
C GLN A 173 31.84 -5.30 53.65
N LEU A 174 30.74 -6.00 53.36
CA LEU A 174 29.97 -6.75 54.37
C LEU A 174 30.84 -7.73 55.18
N ARG A 175 31.74 -8.47 54.53
CA ARG A 175 32.68 -9.38 55.21
C ARG A 175 33.63 -8.63 56.14
N LYS A 176 34.14 -7.45 55.74
CA LYS A 176 34.99 -6.61 56.60
C LYS A 176 34.18 -6.10 57.79
N ASP A 177 33.01 -5.54 57.55
CA ASP A 177 32.13 -4.98 58.59
C ASP A 177 31.72 -6.05 59.61
N MET A 178 31.39 -7.28 59.16
CA MET A 178 31.14 -8.42 60.08
C MET A 178 32.38 -8.79 60.90
N ARG A 179 33.58 -8.76 60.30
CA ARG A 179 34.83 -9.05 61.01
C ARG A 179 35.15 -8.00 62.06
N GLU A 180 34.82 -6.73 61.80
CA GLU A 180 34.97 -5.62 62.76
C GLU A 180 33.91 -5.70 63.88
N ALA A 181 32.65 -5.99 63.56
CA ALA A 181 31.58 -6.18 64.55
C ALA A 181 31.87 -7.34 65.52
N LEU A 182 32.53 -8.42 65.05
CA LEU A 182 32.98 -9.52 65.90
C LEU A 182 34.15 -9.14 66.83
N LYS A 183 35.01 -8.19 66.44
CA LYS A 183 36.09 -7.65 67.28
C LYS A 183 35.61 -6.62 68.30
N GLY A 184 34.47 -5.95 68.05
CA GLY A 184 33.94 -4.86 68.85
C GLY A 184 33.04 -5.23 70.04
N LYS A 185 32.83 -6.51 70.38
CA LYS A 185 32.05 -6.89 71.59
C LYS A 185 32.89 -6.72 72.86
N PRO A 186 32.61 -5.75 73.76
CA PRO A 186 33.26 -5.71 75.05
C PRO A 186 32.75 -6.87 75.90
N ARG A 187 33.68 -7.64 76.49
CA ARG A 187 33.35 -8.61 77.55
C ARG A 187 32.70 -7.83 78.70
N ARG A 188 31.38 -7.95 78.88
CA ARG A 188 30.70 -7.50 80.11
C ARG A 188 31.35 -8.22 81.29
N ALA A 189 32.06 -7.46 82.12
CA ALA A 189 32.60 -7.94 83.38
C ALA A 189 31.43 -8.41 84.26
N LYS A 190 31.48 -9.65 84.73
CA LYS A 190 30.51 -10.17 85.69
C LYS A 190 30.72 -9.44 87.03
N ALA A 191 29.66 -8.83 87.52
CA ALA A 191 29.56 -8.34 88.90
C ALA A 191 29.78 -9.50 89.88
N LYS A 192 30.61 -9.28 90.89
CA LYS A 192 30.76 -10.18 92.05
C LYS A 192 30.02 -9.58 93.24
N GLN A 193 29.14 -10.40 93.81
CA GLN A 193 28.67 -10.35 95.20
C GLN A 193 29.80 -10.71 96.16
#